data_AF-A0A1A2PNI6-F1
#
_entry.id   AF-A0A1A2PNI6-F1
#
_cell.length_a   1.000
_cell.length_b   1.000
_cell.length_c   1.000
_cell.angle_alpha   90.00
_cell.angle_beta   90.00
_cell.angle_gamma   90.00
#
_symmetry.space_group_name_H-M   'P 1'
#
loop_
_entity.id
_entity.type
_entity.pdbx_description
1 polymer ?
#
loop_
_entity_poly.entity_id
_entity_poly.type
_entity_poly.pdbx_seq_one_letter_code
_entity_poly.pdbx_strand_id
1 'polypeptide(L)'
;MTVYDNTVPAMDCVDFVRLVDDLVDSPPQRWGAIVAKHLDECPPCLVYLQQMQDLKILLNHVFDGEKLSDDHVAGVIDAIDVLRDADRP
;
A
#
# COMPACT_ATOMS: atom_id res chain seq x y z
N MET A 1 -16.10 -30.40 14.31
CA MET A 1 -17.01 -29.49 13.58
C MET A 1 -17.09 -28.21 14.40
N THR A 2 -16.20 -27.25 14.13
CA THR A 2 -16.14 -25.97 14.85
C THR A 2 -17.13 -25.01 14.19
N VAL A 3 -17.99 -24.42 15.02
CA VAL A 3 -19.01 -23.45 14.61
C VAL A 3 -18.29 -22.20 14.11
N TYR A 4 -18.34 -21.94 12.80
CA TYR A 4 -17.81 -20.72 12.22
C TYR A 4 -18.61 -19.53 12.75
N ASP A 5 -17.90 -18.52 13.24
CA ASP A 5 -18.43 -17.21 13.59
C ASP A 5 -18.97 -16.55 12.31
N ASN A 6 -20.30 -16.65 12.14
CA ASN A 6 -21.06 -16.24 10.95
C ASN A 6 -21.27 -14.72 10.84
N THR A 7 -20.55 -13.91 11.62
CA THR A 7 -20.75 -12.46 11.67
C THR A 7 -19.86 -11.67 10.70
N VAL A 8 -18.80 -12.30 10.17
CA VAL A 8 -17.86 -11.68 9.22
C VAL A 8 -18.11 -12.28 7.83
N PRO A 9 -18.46 -11.46 6.81
CA PRO A 9 -18.66 -11.94 5.44
C PRO A 9 -17.45 -12.74 4.95
N ALA A 10 -17.70 -13.86 4.29
CA ALA A 10 -16.62 -14.63 3.67
C ALA A 10 -16.06 -13.83 2.48
N MET A 11 -14.74 -13.65 2.46
CA MET A 11 -14.00 -13.11 1.31
C MET A 11 -13.37 -14.28 0.56
N ASP A 12 -13.54 -14.33 -0.75
CA ASP A 12 -12.83 -15.30 -1.59
C ASP A 12 -11.47 -14.76 -2.04
N CYS A 13 -10.62 -15.64 -2.58
CA CYS A 13 -9.27 -15.27 -2.99
C CYS A 13 -9.25 -14.26 -4.15
N VAL A 14 -10.27 -14.26 -5.01
CA VAL A 14 -10.34 -13.34 -6.17
C VAL A 14 -10.65 -11.94 -5.68
N ASP A 15 -11.58 -11.80 -4.74
CA ASP A 15 -11.88 -10.55 -4.08
C ASP A 15 -10.70 -10.04 -3.27
N PHE A 16 -9.99 -10.92 -2.56
CA PHE A 16 -8.75 -10.57 -1.87
C PHE A 16 -7.70 -9.99 -2.83
N VAL A 17 -7.42 -10.66 -3.96
CA VAL A 17 -6.40 -10.24 -4.94
C VAL A 17 -6.67 -8.82 -5.47
N ARG A 18 -7.94 -8.41 -5.58
CA ARG A 18 -8.30 -7.04 -6.01
C ARG A 18 -7.94 -5.97 -4.98
N LEU A 19 -7.81 -6.32 -3.71
CA LEU A 19 -7.45 -5.42 -2.61
C LEU A 19 -5.95 -5.42 -2.32
N VAL A 20 -5.18 -6.34 -2.92
CA VAL A 20 -3.76 -6.53 -2.57
C VAL A 20 -2.94 -5.27 -2.79
N ASP A 21 -3.22 -4.49 -3.83
CA ASP A 21 -2.53 -3.22 -4.09
C ASP A 21 -2.65 -2.26 -2.89
N ASP A 22 -3.86 -2.05 -2.39
CA ASP A 22 -4.12 -1.22 -1.19
C ASP A 22 -3.49 -1.82 0.08
N LEU A 23 -3.46 -3.15 0.19
CA LEU A 23 -2.93 -3.86 1.37
C LEU A 23 -1.40 -3.87 1.43
N VAL A 24 -0.72 -3.87 0.27
CA VAL A 24 0.75 -3.82 0.18
C VAL A 24 1.30 -2.54 0.81
N ASP A 25 0.56 -1.43 0.71
CA ASP A 25 0.93 -0.14 1.28
C ASP A 25 0.43 0.08 2.71
N SER A 26 -0.46 -0.79 3.19
CA SER A 26 -1.14 -0.63 4.47
C SER A 26 -0.56 -1.55 5.56
N PRO A 27 -0.26 -1.05 6.76
CA PRO A 27 0.20 -1.89 7.87
C PRO A 27 -0.90 -2.85 8.33
N PRO A 28 -0.55 -4.04 8.88
CA PRO A 28 -1.51 -5.06 9.29
C PRO A 28 -2.62 -4.57 10.25
N GLN A 29 -2.32 -3.58 11.09
CA GLN A 29 -3.29 -3.02 12.05
C GLN A 29 -4.43 -2.24 11.36
N ARG A 30 -4.27 -1.87 10.09
CA ARG A 30 -5.29 -1.18 9.29
C ARG A 30 -6.08 -2.13 8.39
N TRP A 31 -5.72 -3.41 8.35
CA TRP A 31 -6.48 -4.39 7.59
C TRP A 31 -7.82 -4.64 8.29
N GLY A 32 -8.92 -4.48 7.56
CA GLY A 32 -10.25 -4.75 8.10
C GLY A 32 -10.39 -6.21 8.55
N ALA A 33 -11.31 -6.47 9.49
CA ALA A 33 -11.50 -7.78 10.11
C ALA A 33 -11.74 -8.92 9.08
N ILE A 34 -12.40 -8.61 7.96
CA ILE A 34 -12.65 -9.57 6.87
C ILE A 34 -11.32 -10.04 6.24
N VAL A 35 -10.42 -9.11 5.94
CA VAL A 35 -9.10 -9.41 5.35
C VAL A 35 -8.24 -10.18 6.33
N ALA A 36 -8.20 -9.74 7.60
CA ALA A 36 -7.44 -10.42 8.64
C ALA A 36 -7.89 -11.88 8.81
N LYS A 37 -9.21 -12.13 8.84
CA LYS A 37 -9.77 -13.49 8.88
C LYS A 37 -9.42 -14.30 7.64
N HIS A 38 -9.52 -13.71 6.43
CA HIS A 38 -9.15 -14.41 5.19
C HIS A 38 -7.68 -14.83 5.20
N LEU A 39 -6.77 -13.96 5.65
CA LEU A 39 -5.34 -14.26 5.71
C LEU A 39 -4.99 -15.35 6.73
N ASP A 40 -5.74 -15.46 7.83
CA ASP A 40 -5.60 -16.54 8.81
C ASP A 40 -6.10 -17.87 8.25
N GLU A 41 -7.21 -17.86 7.51
CA GLU A 41 -7.85 -19.05 6.96
C GLU A 41 -7.28 -19.49 5.59
N CYS A 42 -6.55 -18.61 4.88
CA CYS A 42 -6.01 -18.84 3.54
C CYS A 42 -4.50 -18.53 3.46
N PRO A 43 -3.64 -19.48 3.88
CA PRO A 43 -2.18 -19.32 3.81
C PRO A 43 -1.63 -18.94 2.41
N PRO A 44 -2.17 -19.43 1.27
CA PRO A 44 -1.71 -19.00 -0.05
C PRO A 44 -1.85 -17.49 -0.29
N CYS A 45 -2.94 -16.87 0.17
CA CYS A 45 -3.17 -15.44 0.01
C CYS A 45 -2.26 -14.59 0.90
N LEU A 46 -1.91 -15.10 2.09
CA LEU A 46 -0.89 -14.49 2.95
C LEU A 46 0.49 -14.50 2.28
N VAL A 47 0.90 -15.65 1.74
CA VAL A 47 2.17 -15.76 1.01
C VAL A 47 2.18 -14.82 -0.20
N TYR A 48 1.08 -14.75 -0.94
CA TYR A 48 0.96 -13.84 -2.08
C TYR A 48 1.13 -12.37 -1.65
N LEU A 49 0.46 -11.93 -0.59
CA LEU A 49 0.61 -10.57 -0.07
C LEU A 49 2.05 -10.26 0.37
N GLN A 50 2.69 -11.21 1.06
CA GLN A 50 4.08 -11.08 1.47
C GLN A 50 5.02 -10.96 0.26
N GLN A 51 4.81 -11.76 -0.78
CA GLN A 51 5.58 -11.67 -2.03
C GLN A 51 5.43 -10.31 -2.72
N MET A 52 4.23 -9.73 -2.70
CA MET A 52 4.00 -8.39 -3.26
C MET A 52 4.70 -7.29 -2.44
N GLN A 53 4.73 -7.42 -1.11
CA GLN A 53 5.48 -6.52 -0.24
C GLN A 53 7.00 -6.64 -0.47
N ASP A 54 7.51 -7.86 -0.59
CA ASP A 54 8.93 -8.12 -0.89
C ASP A 54 9.31 -7.52 -2.24
N LEU A 55 8.47 -7.69 -3.26
CA LEU A 55 8.68 -7.09 -4.58
C LEU A 55 8.74 -5.56 -4.51
N LYS A 56 7.83 -4.92 -3.75
CA LYS A 56 7.87 -3.47 -3.53
C LYS A 56 9.19 -3.04 -2.89
N ILE A 57 9.71 -3.77 -1.91
CA ILE A 57 11.00 -3.47 -1.28
C ILE A 57 12.13 -3.59 -2.30
N LEU A 58 12.16 -4.68 -3.07
CA LEU A 58 13.18 -4.91 -4.10
C LEU A 58 13.17 -3.81 -5.17
N LEU A 59 11.99 -3.42 -5.66
CA LEU A 59 11.85 -2.34 -6.63
C LEU A 59 12.31 -1.01 -6.03
N ASN A 60 11.92 -0.67 -4.80
CA ASN A 60 12.40 0.54 -4.13
C ASN A 60 13.93 0.59 -4.03
N HIS A 61 14.58 -0.54 -3.75
CA HIS A 61 16.05 -0.60 -3.70
C HIS A 61 16.72 -0.39 -5.07
N VAL A 62 16.15 -0.96 -6.14
CA VAL A 62 16.67 -0.77 -7.50
C VAL A 62 16.54 0.70 -7.93
N PHE A 63 15.46 1.37 -7.53
CA PHE A 63 15.17 2.76 -7.89
C PHE A 63 15.53 3.78 -6.81
N ASP A 64 16.30 3.42 -5.79
CA ASP A 64 16.71 4.36 -4.73
C ASP A 64 17.48 5.58 -5.29
N GLY A 65 18.12 5.44 -6.47
CA GLY A 65 18.76 6.53 -7.20
C GLY A 65 17.83 7.47 -7.99
N GLU A 66 16.55 7.11 -8.15
CA GLU A 66 15.54 7.91 -8.87
C GLU A 66 14.56 8.61 -7.90
N LYS A 67 14.73 8.45 -6.59
CA LYS A 67 13.92 9.16 -5.60
C LYS A 67 14.23 10.66 -5.64
N LEU A 68 13.17 11.47 -5.65
CA LEU A 68 13.31 12.92 -5.51
C LEU A 68 13.96 13.22 -4.15
N SER A 69 15.07 13.95 -4.18
CA SER A 69 15.74 14.45 -2.97
C SER A 69 15.02 15.68 -2.44
N ASP A 70 15.36 16.08 -1.21
CA ASP A 70 14.91 17.33 -0.61
C ASP A 70 15.26 18.54 -1.49
N ASP A 71 16.39 18.50 -2.21
CA ASP A 71 16.79 19.54 -3.16
C ASP A 71 15.82 19.64 -4.34
N HIS A 72 15.32 18.52 -4.86
CA HIS A 72 14.31 18.52 -5.92
C HIS A 72 12.99 19.11 -5.42
N VAL A 73 12.60 18.80 -4.17
CA VAL A 73 11.38 19.34 -3.55
C VAL A 73 11.53 20.85 -3.30
N ALA A 74 12.67 21.29 -2.77
CA ALA A 74 12.97 22.70 -2.57
C ALA A 74 12.91 23.49 -3.89
N GLY A 75 13.50 22.95 -4.97
CA GLY A 75 13.44 23.58 -6.28
C GLY A 75 12.01 23.75 -6.83
N VAL A 76 11.11 22.80 -6.56
CA VAL A 76 9.69 22.92 -6.94
C VAL A 76 8.98 23.99 -6.10
N ILE A 77 9.24 24.04 -4.79
CA ILE A 77 8.66 25.05 -3.90
C ILE A 77 9.10 26.45 -4.33
N ASP A 78 10.39 26.65 -4.58
CA ASP A 78 10.95 27.91 -5.03
C ASP A 78 10.31 28.35 -6.36
N ALA A 79 10.14 27.42 -7.32
CA ALA A 79 9.50 27.72 -8.59
C ALA A 79 8.04 28.16 -8.41
N ILE A 80 7.29 27.53 -7.49
CA ILE A 80 5.90 27.92 -7.17
C ILE A 80 5.86 29.30 -6.53
N ASP A 81 6.76 29.60 -5.59
CA ASP A 81 6.81 30.90 -4.92
C ASP A 81 7.17 32.03 -5.90
N VAL A 82 8.12 31.81 -6.81
CA VAL A 82 8.45 32.77 -7.88
C VAL A 82 7.26 33.04 -8.79
N LEU A 83 6.52 32.01 -9.20
CA LEU A 83 5.31 32.17 -10.01
C LEU A 83 4.23 32.96 -9.27
N ARG A 84 4.03 32.70 -7.97
CA ARG A 84 3.06 33.41 -7.14
C ARG A 84 3.44 34.88 -6.94
N ASP A 85 4.72 35.18 -6.75
CA ASP A 85 5.20 36.54 -6.57
C ASP A 85 5.17 37.34 -7.89
N ALA A 86 5.33 36.68 -9.04
CA ALA A 86 5.17 37.30 -10.36
C ALA A 86 3.71 37.70 -10.68
N ASP A 87 2.74 36.99 -10.11
CA ASP A 87 1.29 37.29 -10.24
C ASP A 87 0.78 38.35 -9.24
N ARG A 88 1.64 38.85 -8.33
CA ARG A 88 1.28 39.89 -7.37
C ARG A 88 1.56 41.29 -7.96
N PRO A 89 0.52 42.14 -8.16
CA PRO A 89 0.67 43.46 -8.78
C PRO A 89 1.41 44.47 -7.90
#